data_AF-M6UKN7-F1
#
_entry.id   AF-M6UKN7-F1
#
_cell.length_a   1.000
_cell.length_b   1.000
_cell.length_c   1.000
_cell.angle_alpha   90.00
_cell.angle_beta   90.00
_cell.angle_gamma   90.00
#
_symmetry.space_group_name_H-M   'P 1'
#
loop_
_entity.id
_entity.type
_entity.pdbx_description
1 polymer ?
#
loop_
_entity_poly.entity_id
_entity_poly.type
_entity_poly.pdbx_seq_one_letter_code
_entity_poly.pdbx_strand_id
1 'polypeptide(L)'
;MKIDRTNIQCVSLADAQIEIFEGNINEKWLKLKLNGVTFSDQKSKKDGTIDLFFEGWQKISIREYTDSEKSWKSLNSIEPLSTVSEEEYILDTYRITGFGSINPNWLEYIIIEPKISGQFE
;
A
#
# COMPACT_ATOMS: atom_id res chain seq x y z
N MET A 1 11.00 -10.18 -10.42
CA MET A 1 9.90 -10.08 -11.40
C MET A 1 9.39 -8.65 -11.37
N LYS A 2 9.24 -8.00 -12.53
CA LYS A 2 8.76 -6.62 -12.58
C LYS A 2 7.26 -6.57 -12.28
N ILE A 3 6.87 -5.63 -11.43
CA ILE A 3 5.48 -5.35 -11.07
C ILE A 3 5.07 -4.00 -11.67
N ASP A 4 3.87 -3.95 -12.24
CA ASP A 4 3.24 -2.77 -12.80
C ASP A 4 1.71 -2.89 -12.73
N ARG A 5 1.00 -1.94 -13.32
CA ARG A 5 -0.48 -1.88 -13.33
C ARG A 5 -1.15 -3.15 -13.87
N THR A 6 -0.50 -3.92 -14.74
CA THR A 6 -1.10 -5.09 -15.38
C THR A 6 -1.06 -6.35 -14.51
N ASN A 7 -0.11 -6.42 -13.58
CA ASN A 7 0.14 -7.62 -12.78
C ASN A 7 0.18 -7.37 -11.26
N ILE A 8 -0.05 -6.13 -10.80
CA ILE A 8 -0.13 -5.83 -9.36
C ILE A 8 -1.23 -6.63 -8.65
N GLN A 9 -2.33 -6.94 -9.34
CA GLN A 9 -3.42 -7.80 -8.84
C GLN A 9 -2.99 -9.26 -8.59
N CYS A 10 -1.83 -9.67 -9.11
CA CYS A 10 -1.24 -10.97 -8.81
C CYS A 10 -0.42 -10.96 -7.52
N VAL A 11 -0.23 -9.80 -6.88
CA VAL A 11 0.48 -9.67 -5.61
C VAL A 11 -0.54 -9.58 -4.48
N SER A 12 -0.48 -10.52 -3.55
CA SER A 12 -1.15 -10.39 -2.27
C SER A 12 -0.20 -9.83 -1.22
N LEU A 13 -0.68 -8.81 -0.53
CA LEU A 13 0.02 -8.11 0.56
C LEU A 13 -0.57 -8.47 1.93
N ALA A 14 -1.55 -9.37 1.99
CA ALA A 14 -2.17 -9.78 3.25
C ALA A 14 -1.11 -10.28 4.24
N ASP A 15 -1.12 -9.70 5.45
CA ASP A 15 -0.18 -9.96 6.54
C ASP A 15 1.29 -9.59 6.23
N ALA A 16 1.55 -8.86 5.15
CA ALA A 16 2.90 -8.43 4.80
C ALA A 16 3.46 -7.46 5.85
N GLN A 17 4.73 -7.67 6.21
CA GLN A 17 5.48 -6.77 7.06
C GLN A 17 6.10 -5.67 6.24
N ILE A 18 6.04 -4.45 6.74
CA ILE A 18 6.56 -3.29 6.04
C ILE A 18 7.97 -3.00 6.55
N GLU A 19 8.95 -3.15 5.66
CA GLU A 19 10.35 -2.83 5.93
C GLU A 19 10.65 -1.35 5.66
N ILE A 20 10.02 -0.77 4.64
CA ILE A 20 10.17 0.65 4.25
C ILE A 20 8.79 1.21 3.92
N PHE A 21 8.48 2.37 4.49
CA PHE A 21 7.29 3.15 4.17
C PHE A 21 7.65 4.64 4.11
N GLU A 22 7.79 5.17 2.91
CA GLU A 22 8.25 6.54 2.70
C GLU A 22 7.43 7.20 1.60
N GLY A 23 7.18 8.50 1.70
CA GLY A 23 6.49 9.20 0.63
C GLY A 23 6.39 10.70 0.85
N ASN A 24 5.86 11.37 -0.16
CA ASN A 24 5.58 12.79 -0.16
C ASN A 24 4.26 13.06 -0.92
N ILE A 25 3.28 13.63 -0.22
CA ILE A 25 1.96 13.96 -0.79
C ILE A 25 2.07 15.04 -1.86
N ASN A 26 2.91 16.06 -1.63
CA ASN A 26 3.03 17.22 -2.52
C ASN A 26 3.78 16.86 -3.80
N GLU A 27 4.81 16.02 -3.70
CA GLU A 27 5.56 15.50 -4.84
C GLU A 27 4.91 14.28 -5.48
N LYS A 28 3.82 13.78 -4.89
CA LYS A 28 3.00 12.69 -5.38
C LYS A 28 3.76 11.37 -5.56
N TRP A 29 4.53 10.95 -4.56
CA TRP A 29 5.17 9.63 -4.55
C TRP A 29 5.07 8.90 -3.20
N LEU A 30 4.99 7.58 -3.25
CA LEU A 30 4.95 6.67 -2.10
C LEU A 30 5.75 5.40 -2.45
N LYS A 31 6.64 4.99 -1.56
CA LYS A 31 7.48 3.80 -1.67
C LYS A 31 7.18 2.85 -0.51
N LEU A 32 6.96 1.59 -0.85
CA LEU A 32 6.79 0.50 0.09
C LEU A 32 7.83 -0.59 -0.19
N LYS A 33 8.48 -1.10 0.85
CA LYS A 33 9.18 -2.39 0.79
C LYS A 33 8.50 -3.34 1.75
N LEU A 34 8.02 -4.46 1.23
CA LEU A 34 7.18 -5.41 1.94
C LEU A 34 7.81 -6.79 1.92
N ASN A 35 7.82 -7.46 3.06
CA ASN A 35 8.27 -8.84 3.21
C ASN A 35 7.08 -9.75 3.58
N GLY A 36 7.17 -11.02 3.17
CA GLY A 36 6.09 -12.00 3.39
C GLY A 36 4.94 -11.85 2.38
N VAL A 37 5.20 -11.28 1.21
CA VAL A 37 4.20 -11.14 0.15
C VAL A 37 4.11 -12.38 -0.72
N THR A 38 2.95 -12.60 -1.33
CA THR A 38 2.73 -13.71 -2.27
C THR A 38 2.49 -13.16 -3.68
N PHE A 39 3.28 -13.57 -4.67
CA PHE A 39 2.94 -13.43 -6.07
C PHE A 39 2.25 -14.71 -6.57
N SER A 40 1.08 -14.60 -7.19
CA SER A 40 0.36 -15.70 -7.79
C SER A 40 -0.21 -15.33 -9.15
N ASP A 41 0.23 -16.04 -10.19
CA ASP A 41 -0.37 -16.01 -11.52
C ASP A 41 -0.98 -17.38 -11.88
N GLN A 42 -1.46 -17.55 -13.11
CA GLN A 42 -2.06 -18.81 -13.57
C GLN A 42 -1.09 -20.00 -13.58
N LYS A 43 0.23 -19.76 -13.47
CA LYS A 43 1.27 -20.77 -13.68
C LYS A 43 2.12 -21.02 -12.43
N SER A 44 2.15 -20.07 -11.50
CA SER A 44 3.08 -20.06 -10.39
C SER A 44 2.53 -19.32 -9.19
N LYS A 45 2.92 -19.80 -8.01
CA LYS A 45 2.77 -19.11 -6.73
C LYS A 45 4.14 -19.03 -6.09
N LYS A 46 4.56 -17.85 -5.64
CA LYS A 46 5.85 -17.61 -5.03
C LYS A 46 5.71 -16.62 -3.88
N ASP A 47 6.32 -16.93 -2.75
CA ASP A 47 6.40 -16.03 -1.60
C ASP A 47 7.75 -15.29 -1.63
N GLY A 48 7.79 -14.04 -1.15
CA GLY A 48 9.01 -13.25 -1.20
C GLY A 48 8.87 -11.83 -0.68
N THR A 49 9.72 -10.96 -1.22
CA THR A 49 9.78 -9.52 -0.90
C THR A 49 9.37 -8.73 -2.14
N ILE A 50 8.73 -7.57 -1.94
CA ILE A 50 8.39 -6.66 -3.04
C ILE A 50 8.74 -5.21 -2.68
N ASP A 51 9.39 -4.54 -3.61
CA ASP A 51 9.48 -3.09 -3.65
C ASP A 51 8.36 -2.54 -4.53
N LEU A 52 7.53 -1.65 -4.01
CA LEU A 52 6.45 -0.95 -4.72
C LEU A 52 6.66 0.56 -4.68
N PHE A 53 6.39 1.20 -5.81
CA PHE A 53 6.44 2.64 -6.00
C PHE A 53 5.15 3.11 -6.66
N PHE A 54 4.49 4.07 -6.02
CA PHE A 54 3.32 4.77 -6.51
C PHE A 54 3.75 6.20 -6.82
N GLU A 55 3.49 6.68 -8.03
CA GLU A 55 3.90 8.01 -8.47
C GLU A 55 2.82 8.71 -9.28
N GLY A 56 2.82 10.05 -9.24
CA GLY A 56 2.05 10.88 -10.17
C GLY A 56 0.54 10.71 -10.07
N TRP A 57 0.03 10.26 -8.92
CA TRP A 57 -1.40 10.06 -8.71
C TRP A 57 -2.21 11.34 -8.92
N GLN A 58 -3.47 11.17 -9.29
CA GLN A 58 -4.41 12.28 -9.38
C GLN A 58 -4.77 12.79 -7.98
N LYS A 59 -5.06 11.86 -7.07
CA LYS A 59 -5.48 12.14 -5.68
C LYS A 59 -4.99 11.05 -4.74
N ILE A 60 -4.70 11.45 -3.50
CA ILE A 60 -4.49 10.54 -2.38
C ILE A 60 -5.42 10.95 -1.22
N SER A 61 -5.99 9.96 -0.53
CA SER A 61 -6.70 10.13 0.73
C SER A 61 -6.05 9.21 1.76
N ILE A 62 -5.69 9.77 2.91
CA ILE A 62 -5.13 9.02 4.03
C ILE A 62 -6.09 9.19 5.19
N ARG A 63 -6.52 8.09 5.79
CA ARG A 63 -7.48 8.10 6.90
C ARG A 63 -6.96 7.29 8.06
N GLU A 64 -7.22 7.76 9.28
CA GLU A 64 -6.95 7.07 10.53
C GLU A 64 -8.27 6.77 11.23
N TYR A 65 -8.45 5.54 11.68
CA TYR A 65 -9.56 5.18 12.55
C TYR A 65 -9.20 5.46 14.00
N THR A 66 -9.96 6.34 14.65
CA THR A 66 -9.76 6.67 16.06
C THR A 66 -10.80 5.96 16.91
N ASP A 67 -10.34 5.12 17.84
CA ASP A 67 -11.22 4.33 18.69
C ASP A 67 -12.04 5.16 19.68
N SER A 68 -11.53 6.32 20.09
CA SER A 68 -12.21 7.27 20.97
C SER A 68 -13.47 7.86 20.35
N GLU A 69 -13.45 8.11 19.04
CA GLU A 69 -14.56 8.74 18.30
C GLU A 69 -15.34 7.74 17.45
N LYS A 70 -14.88 6.48 17.37
CA LYS A 70 -15.46 5.41 16.54
C LYS A 70 -15.67 5.87 15.09
N SER A 71 -14.69 6.60 14.55
CA SER A 71 -14.77 7.25 13.24
C SER A 71 -13.42 7.32 12.54
N TRP A 72 -13.48 7.44 11.21
CA TRP A 72 -12.33 7.72 10.37
C TRP A 72 -12.07 9.24 10.27
N LYS A 73 -10.83 9.65 10.49
CA LYS A 73 -10.35 11.03 10.33
C LYS A 73 -9.40 11.12 9.15
N SER A 74 -9.47 12.21 8.40
CA SER A 74 -8.52 12.47 7.31
C SER A 74 -7.18 12.98 7.85
N LEU A 75 -6.09 12.48 7.29
CA LEU A 75 -4.73 12.95 7.56
C LEU A 75 -4.20 13.74 6.36
N ASN A 76 -3.40 14.77 6.65
CA ASN A 76 -2.75 15.62 5.63
C ASN A 76 -1.24 15.32 5.50
N SER A 77 -0.77 14.27 6.16
CA SER A 77 0.61 13.81 6.13
C SER A 77 0.63 12.29 5.97
N ILE A 78 1.74 11.79 5.44
CA ILE A 78 1.99 10.36 5.39
C ILE A 78 2.30 9.86 6.79
N GLU A 79 1.59 8.81 7.18
CA GLU A 79 1.76 8.09 8.44
C GLU A 79 2.15 6.64 8.12
N PRO A 80 3.38 6.22 8.40
CA PRO A 80 3.88 4.93 7.94
C PRO A 80 3.08 3.77 8.52
N LEU A 81 2.80 2.78 7.69
CA LEU A 81 2.24 1.49 8.12
C LEU A 81 3.36 0.58 8.64
N SER A 82 3.03 -0.32 9.58
CA SER A 82 3.90 -1.38 10.09
C SER A 82 3.56 -2.74 9.48
N THR A 83 2.27 -2.94 9.16
CA THR A 83 1.74 -4.14 8.51
C THR A 83 0.66 -3.76 7.51
N VAL A 84 0.46 -4.63 6.52
CA VAL A 84 -0.71 -4.59 5.64
C VAL A 84 -1.69 -5.67 6.09
N SER A 85 -2.96 -5.30 6.22
CA SER A 85 -4.03 -6.24 6.55
C SER A 85 -4.95 -6.50 5.36
N GLU A 86 -5.12 -5.51 4.49
CA GLU A 86 -5.99 -5.59 3.33
C GLU A 86 -5.43 -4.74 2.20
N GLU A 87 -5.49 -5.27 0.99
CA GLU A 87 -5.11 -4.62 -0.25
C GLU A 87 -6.19 -4.83 -1.32
N GLU A 88 -6.46 -3.79 -2.09
CA GLU A 88 -7.44 -3.85 -3.17
C GLU A 88 -7.01 -2.95 -4.33
N TYR A 89 -7.17 -3.45 -5.56
CA TYR A 89 -6.97 -2.67 -6.77
C TYR A 89 -8.18 -2.77 -7.69
N ILE A 90 -8.98 -1.69 -7.76
CA ILE A 90 -10.22 -1.62 -8.53
C ILE A 90 -10.29 -0.29 -9.26
N LEU A 91 -10.60 -0.33 -10.56
CA LEU A 91 -10.89 0.86 -11.39
C LEU A 91 -9.89 2.01 -11.13
N ASP A 92 -8.60 1.70 -11.21
CA ASP A 92 -7.49 2.65 -11.06
C ASP A 92 -7.28 3.23 -9.67
N THR A 93 -7.97 2.67 -8.68
CA THR A 93 -7.79 2.99 -7.27
C THR A 93 -7.01 1.88 -6.60
N TYR A 94 -5.88 2.23 -5.99
CA TYR A 94 -5.12 1.35 -5.11
C TYR A 94 -5.47 1.68 -3.66
N ARG A 95 -6.00 0.69 -2.94
CA ARG A 95 -6.37 0.81 -1.54
C ARG A 95 -5.51 -0.12 -0.70
N ILE A 96 -4.95 0.41 0.38
CA ILE A 96 -4.19 -0.35 1.37
C ILE A 96 -4.71 0.01 2.75
N THR A 97 -5.08 -1.00 3.52
CA THR A 97 -5.42 -0.86 4.94
C THR A 97 -4.39 -1.59 5.77
N GLY A 98 -3.96 -0.97 6.86
CA GLY A 98 -2.93 -1.54 7.73
C GLY A 98 -2.87 -0.86 9.08
N PHE A 99 -1.87 -1.23 9.86
CA PHE A 99 -1.67 -0.67 11.19
C PHE A 99 -0.53 0.35 11.19
N GLY A 100 -0.71 1.51 11.82
CA GLY A 100 0.32 2.54 11.86
C GLY A 100 1.55 2.15 12.69
N SER A 101 2.72 2.60 12.22
CA SER A 101 4.03 2.39 12.86
C SER A 101 4.32 3.42 13.96
N ILE A 102 3.85 4.67 13.79
CA ILE A 102 4.07 5.74 14.78
C ILE A 102 2.86 5.79 15.73
N ASN A 103 1.66 5.94 15.17
CA ASN A 103 0.41 5.81 15.91
C ASN A 103 -0.22 4.44 15.64
N PRO A 104 -0.37 3.58 16.67
CA PRO A 104 -0.87 2.22 16.53
C PRO A 104 -2.40 2.22 16.35
N ASN A 105 -2.87 2.88 15.30
CA ASN A 105 -4.25 2.95 14.85
C ASN A 105 -4.37 2.31 13.47
N TRP A 106 -5.61 1.95 13.11
CA TRP A 106 -5.89 1.53 11.74
C TRP A 106 -5.77 2.70 10.80
N LEU A 107 -5.02 2.50 9.72
CA LEU A 107 -4.78 3.47 8.68
C LEU A 107 -5.25 2.91 7.35
N GLU A 108 -5.76 3.80 6.52
CA GLU A 108 -6.19 3.48 5.18
C GLU A 108 -5.66 4.51 4.19
N TYR A 109 -5.04 4.00 3.12
CA TYR A 109 -4.54 4.74 1.99
C TYR A 109 -5.43 4.43 0.79
N ILE A 110 -5.96 5.48 0.15
CA ILE A 110 -6.68 5.40 -1.11
C ILE A 110 -5.94 6.28 -2.12
N ILE A 111 -5.32 5.64 -3.11
CA ILE A 111 -4.48 6.29 -4.12
C ILE A 111 -5.18 6.15 -5.48
N ILE A 112 -5.58 7.27 -6.08
CA ILE A 112 -6.37 7.31 -7.32
C ILE A 112 -5.47 7.63 -8.50
N GLU A 113 -5.54 6.76 -9.51
CA GLU A 113 -4.75 6.79 -10.73
C GLU A 113 -3.21 6.86 -10.50
N PRO A 114 -2.61 6.07 -9.59
CA PRO A 114 -1.16 6.05 -9.47
C PRO A 114 -0.53 5.37 -10.69
N LYS A 115 0.65 5.86 -11.09
CA LYS A 115 1.60 5.04 -11.84
C LYS A 115 2.26 4.08 -10.86
N ILE A 116 2.06 2.78 -11.07
CA ILE A 116 2.60 1.73 -10.21
C ILE A 116 3.80 1.11 -10.90
N SER A 117 4.91 1.00 -10.18
CA SER A 117 6.05 0.19 -10.56
C SER A 117 6.59 -0.57 -9.36
N GLY A 118 7.24 -1.70 -9.60
CA GLY A 118 7.82 -2.48 -8.53
C GLY A 118 8.67 -3.64 -9.00
N GLN A 119 9.28 -4.30 -8.03
CA GLN A 119 10.12 -5.47 -8.23
C GLN A 119 9.84 -6.48 -7.12
N PHE A 120 9.41 -7.68 -7.51
CA PHE A 120 9.26 -8.84 -6.64
C PHE A 120 10.52 -9.70 -6.69
N GLU A 121 11.04 -10.13 -5.55
CA GLU A 121 12.24 -10.96 -5.42
C GLU A 121 11.89 -12.39 -5.02
#